data_AF-A0A1Q3RZ39-F1
#
_entry.id   AF-A0A1Q3RZ39-F1
#
_cell.length_a   1.000
_cell.length_b   1.000
_cell.length_c   1.000
_cell.angle_alpha   90.00
_cell.angle_beta   90.00
_cell.angle_gamma   90.00
#
_symmetry.space_group_name_H-M   'P 1'
#
loop_
_entity.id
_entity.type
_entity.pdbx_description
1 polymer ?
#
loop_
_entity_poly.entity_id
_entity_poly.type
_entity_poly.pdbx_seq_one_letter_code
_entity_poly.pdbx_strand_id
1 'polypeptide(L)'
;MGHDTNALIGRMPVNLEKIQYYGLAVAFENDFAIVFLDDYHLLHWSRKLHLDYSTDNDNLQFGGELVHLFAKEIGFEDYVITYLSYKYYGELYRNAIKAAEGDINIVLQQLGVEVLNTQNEFHQLNLDDYRMSECYYWKGDSNWAKFRENIIAGHIED
;
A
#
# COMPACT_ATOMS: atom_id res chain seq x y z
N MET A 1 6.42 -17.77 -10.77
CA MET A 1 5.43 -16.78 -11.21
C MET A 1 5.64 -15.59 -10.29
N GLY A 2 6.07 -14.44 -10.81
CA GLY A 2 6.24 -13.24 -9.98
C GLY A 2 4.86 -12.74 -9.61
N HIS A 3 4.57 -12.64 -8.33
CA HIS A 3 3.35 -11.99 -7.86
C HIS A 3 3.57 -10.48 -7.93
N ASP A 4 2.54 -9.77 -8.38
CA ASP A 4 2.51 -8.32 -8.48
C ASP A 4 1.96 -7.77 -7.16
N THR A 5 2.52 -6.66 -6.68
CA THR A 5 2.03 -6.04 -5.43
C THR A 5 1.53 -4.64 -5.67
N ASN A 6 0.30 -4.39 -5.21
CA ASN A 6 -0.24 -3.05 -5.15
C ASN A 6 -0.13 -2.54 -3.72
N ALA A 7 0.38 -1.34 -3.55
CA ALA A 7 0.54 -0.76 -2.22
C ALA A 7 0.22 0.72 -2.18
N LEU A 8 -0.25 1.15 -1.02
CA LEU A 8 -0.37 2.54 -0.60
C LEU A 8 0.65 2.77 0.52
N ILE A 9 1.63 3.64 0.27
CA ILE A 9 2.78 3.86 1.14
C ILE A 9 2.78 5.30 1.64
N GLY A 10 2.90 5.48 2.95
CA GLY A 10 2.99 6.80 3.56
C GLY A 10 3.83 6.77 4.83
N ARG A 11 4.18 7.96 5.33
CA ARG A 11 4.99 8.10 6.54
C ARG A 11 4.14 7.93 7.79
N MET A 12 4.70 7.30 8.82
CA MET A 12 4.12 7.26 10.17
C MET A 12 4.16 8.65 10.84
N PRO A 13 3.30 8.91 11.84
CA PRO A 13 2.33 8.01 12.45
C PRO A 13 1.08 7.78 11.59
N VAL A 14 0.38 6.66 11.83
CA VAL A 14 -0.89 6.31 11.17
C VAL A 14 -2.01 6.08 12.19
N ASN A 15 -3.25 6.23 11.74
CA ASN A 15 -4.43 5.95 12.56
C ASN A 15 -4.73 4.44 12.61
N LEU A 16 -4.26 3.77 13.67
CA LEU A 16 -4.45 2.34 13.87
C LEU A 16 -5.92 1.93 14.03
N GLU A 17 -6.77 2.78 14.60
CA GLU A 17 -8.21 2.52 14.72
C GLU A 17 -8.85 2.40 13.33
N LYS A 18 -8.45 3.28 12.40
CA LYS A 18 -8.94 3.24 11.02
C LYS A 18 -8.39 2.06 10.24
N ILE A 19 -7.12 1.71 10.45
CA ILE A 19 -6.53 0.47 9.88
C ILE A 19 -7.34 -0.75 10.31
N GLN A 20 -7.67 -0.85 11.59
CA GLN A 20 -8.48 -1.95 12.13
C GLN A 20 -9.92 -1.91 11.60
N TYR A 21 -10.57 -0.74 11.59
CA TYR A 21 -11.94 -0.56 11.10
C TYR A 21 -12.09 -0.99 9.63
N TYR A 22 -11.12 -0.63 8.79
CA TYR A 22 -11.12 -1.02 7.39
C TYR A 22 -10.57 -2.42 7.15
N GLY A 23 -10.00 -3.07 8.17
CA GLY A 23 -9.36 -4.39 8.03
C GLY A 23 -8.18 -4.38 7.06
N LEU A 24 -7.40 -3.31 7.03
CA LEU A 24 -6.26 -3.15 6.13
C LEU A 24 -5.08 -4.03 6.59
N ALA A 25 -4.46 -4.74 5.65
CA ALA A 25 -3.17 -5.36 5.88
C ALA A 25 -2.06 -4.31 5.73
N VAL A 26 -1.21 -4.17 6.76
CA VAL A 26 -0.20 -3.09 6.80
C VAL A 26 1.12 -3.63 7.33
N ALA A 27 2.22 -3.39 6.62
CA ALA A 27 3.58 -3.58 7.12
C ALA A 27 4.18 -2.25 7.59
N PHE A 28 4.99 -2.30 8.64
CA PHE A 28 5.74 -1.15 9.15
C PHE A 28 7.23 -1.36 8.87
N GLU A 29 7.84 -0.42 8.17
CA GLU A 29 9.24 -0.45 7.76
C GLU A 29 9.89 0.90 7.98
N ASN A 30 10.89 0.95 8.88
CA ASN A 30 11.49 2.20 9.34
C ASN A 30 10.40 3.17 9.83
N ASP A 31 10.30 4.35 9.21
CA ASP A 31 9.30 5.38 9.52
C ASP A 31 8.08 5.35 8.58
N PHE A 32 7.88 4.26 7.83
CA PHE A 32 6.83 4.12 6.82
C PHE A 32 5.84 3.01 7.15
N ALA A 33 4.60 3.22 6.72
CA ALA A 33 3.55 2.22 6.71
C ALA A 33 3.20 1.88 5.25
N ILE A 34 3.11 0.58 4.96
CA ILE A 34 2.88 0.00 3.64
C ILE A 34 1.56 -0.74 3.71
N VAL A 35 0.50 -0.14 3.19
CA VAL A 35 -0.83 -0.75 3.11
C VAL A 35 -0.89 -1.59 1.84
N PHE A 36 -1.17 -2.89 2.00
CA PHE A 36 -1.34 -3.80 0.87
C PHE A 36 -2.74 -3.69 0.29
N LEU A 37 -2.82 -3.46 -1.01
CA LEU A 37 -4.07 -3.29 -1.74
C LEU A 37 -4.47 -4.61 -2.41
N ASP A 38 -5.45 -5.29 -1.83
CA ASP A 38 -6.00 -6.55 -2.34
C ASP A 38 -7.34 -6.32 -3.05
N ASP A 39 -7.56 -6.98 -4.19
CA ASP A 39 -8.75 -6.77 -5.04
C ASP A 39 -10.05 -7.18 -4.32
N TYR A 40 -10.05 -8.28 -3.58
CA TYR A 40 -11.26 -8.71 -2.85
C TYR A 40 -11.59 -7.76 -1.70
N HIS A 41 -10.56 -7.26 -1.01
CA HIS A 41 -10.73 -6.24 0.02
C HIS A 41 -11.27 -4.93 -0.53
N LEU A 42 -10.67 -4.43 -1.62
CA LEU A 42 -11.11 -3.20 -2.28
C LEU A 42 -12.53 -3.32 -2.84
N LEU A 43 -12.86 -4.46 -3.47
CA LEU A 43 -14.20 -4.73 -3.98
C LEU A 43 -15.26 -4.73 -2.87
N HIS A 44 -14.95 -5.29 -1.70
CA HIS A 44 -15.85 -5.26 -0.55
C HIS A 44 -16.16 -3.81 -0.13
N TRP A 45 -15.12 -3.01 0.10
CA TRP A 45 -15.31 -1.63 0.56
C TRP A 45 -15.88 -0.70 -0.50
N SER A 46 -15.55 -0.92 -1.77
CA SER A 46 -16.14 -0.22 -2.91
C SER A 46 -17.65 -0.38 -2.93
N ARG A 47 -18.15 -1.61 -2.73
CA ARG A 47 -19.60 -1.88 -2.65
C ARG A 47 -20.24 -1.26 -1.41
N LYS A 48 -19.55 -1.31 -0.27
CA LYS A 48 -20.05 -0.81 1.02
C LYS A 48 -20.13 0.72 1.08
N LEU A 49 -19.18 1.41 0.45
CA LEU A 49 -19.07 2.88 0.48
C LEU A 49 -19.53 3.56 -0.81
N HIS A 50 -19.79 2.78 -1.86
CA HIS A 50 -20.10 3.27 -3.20
C HIS A 50 -19.01 4.16 -3.79
N LEU A 51 -17.74 3.73 -3.65
CA LEU A 51 -16.56 4.44 -4.17
C LEU A 51 -15.77 3.53 -5.11
N ASP A 52 -15.26 4.08 -6.20
CA ASP A 52 -14.40 3.33 -7.13
C ASP A 52 -12.97 3.20 -6.56
N TYR A 53 -12.32 2.08 -6.84
CA TYR A 53 -10.93 1.81 -6.48
C TYR A 53 -10.02 1.68 -7.71
N SER A 54 -10.63 1.59 -8.90
CA SER A 54 -9.95 1.53 -10.19
C SER A 54 -9.21 2.83 -10.49
N THR A 55 -8.20 2.76 -11.35
CA THR A 55 -7.43 3.92 -11.79
C THR A 55 -7.51 4.06 -13.30
N ASP A 56 -7.48 5.30 -13.78
CA ASP A 56 -7.38 5.61 -15.22
C ASP A 56 -5.94 5.52 -15.74
N ASN A 57 -4.97 5.20 -14.86
CA ASN A 57 -3.56 5.05 -15.23
C ASN A 57 -3.22 3.60 -15.57
N ASP A 58 -2.91 3.32 -16.84
CA ASP A 58 -2.52 2.00 -17.36
C ASP A 58 -1.27 1.37 -16.68
N ASN A 59 -0.54 2.12 -15.86
CA ASN A 59 0.63 1.62 -15.12
C ASN A 59 0.32 1.29 -13.66
N LEU A 60 -0.88 1.57 -13.17
CA LEU A 60 -1.37 1.18 -11.86
C LEU A 60 -2.59 0.25 -12.01
N GLN A 61 -2.78 -0.65 -11.05
CA GLN A 61 -4.01 -1.46 -11.02
C GLN A 61 -5.11 -0.76 -10.22
N PHE A 62 -4.72 -0.07 -9.15
CA PHE A 62 -5.63 0.62 -8.23
C PHE A 62 -5.17 2.05 -7.99
N GLY A 63 -6.11 2.95 -7.70
CA GLY A 63 -5.82 4.36 -7.46
C GLY A 63 -7.05 5.27 -7.44
N GLY A 64 -8.25 4.69 -7.33
CA GLY A 64 -9.50 5.44 -7.33
C GLY A 64 -9.80 6.13 -6.00
N GLU A 65 -11.01 6.71 -5.93
CA GLU A 65 -11.54 7.44 -4.79
C GLU A 65 -11.42 6.68 -3.46
N LEU A 66 -11.64 5.36 -3.47
CA LEU A 66 -11.52 4.52 -2.28
C LEU A 66 -10.10 4.49 -1.72
N VAL A 67 -9.08 4.40 -2.57
CA VAL A 67 -7.67 4.35 -2.14
C VAL A 67 -7.27 5.69 -1.52
N HIS A 68 -7.73 6.79 -2.09
CA HIS A 68 -7.53 8.13 -1.54
C HIS A 68 -8.30 8.35 -0.23
N LEU A 69 -9.50 7.78 -0.09
CA LEU A 69 -10.22 7.77 1.18
C LEU A 69 -9.41 7.03 2.26
N PHE A 70 -8.89 5.85 1.96
CA PHE A 70 -8.04 5.12 2.91
C PHE A 70 -6.83 5.93 3.34
N ALA A 71 -6.09 6.52 2.39
CA ALA A 71 -4.95 7.37 2.68
C ALA A 71 -5.32 8.50 3.66
N LYS A 72 -6.42 9.21 3.39
CA LYS A 72 -6.91 10.27 4.28
C LYS A 72 -7.29 9.75 5.67
N GLU A 73 -8.07 8.67 5.75
CA GLU A 73 -8.58 8.15 7.02
C GLU A 73 -7.46 7.59 7.91
N ILE A 74 -6.44 6.98 7.33
CA ILE A 74 -5.27 6.48 8.08
C ILE A 74 -4.24 7.57 8.37
N GLY A 75 -4.43 8.79 7.86
CA GLY A 75 -3.61 9.96 8.19
C GLY A 75 -2.44 10.23 7.25
N PHE A 76 -2.44 9.68 6.04
CA PHE A 76 -1.43 10.02 5.03
C PHE A 76 -1.76 11.35 4.34
N GLU A 77 -0.97 12.39 4.63
CA GLU A 77 -1.00 13.65 3.89
C GLU A 77 -0.26 13.52 2.55
N ASP A 78 0.95 12.97 2.60
CA ASP A 78 1.78 12.61 1.45
C ASP A 78 1.88 11.09 1.36
N TYR A 79 1.59 10.52 0.19
CA TYR A 79 1.62 9.08 -0.02
C TYR A 79 1.93 8.70 -1.47
N VAL A 80 2.42 7.48 -1.65
CA VAL A 80 2.65 6.85 -2.94
C VAL A 80 1.65 5.72 -3.14
N ILE A 81 1.01 5.68 -4.30
CA ILE A 81 0.29 4.51 -4.79
C ILE A 81 1.21 3.82 -5.81
N THR A 82 1.45 2.53 -5.65
CA THR A 82 2.40 1.80 -6.49
C THR A 82 1.88 0.47 -6.96
N TYR A 83 2.31 0.08 -8.16
CA TYR A 83 2.15 -1.24 -8.72
C TYR A 83 3.53 -1.85 -9.02
N LEU A 84 3.90 -2.82 -8.19
CA LEU A 84 5.19 -3.50 -8.20
C LEU A 84 5.10 -4.78 -9.04
N SER A 85 4.86 -4.57 -10.34
CA SER A 85 5.01 -5.59 -11.37
C SER A 85 6.32 -5.39 -12.14
N TYR A 86 6.36 -5.78 -13.41
CA TYR A 86 7.52 -5.60 -14.30
C TYR A 86 7.99 -4.15 -14.46
N LYS A 87 7.12 -3.16 -14.23
CA LYS A 87 7.40 -1.74 -14.51
C LYS A 87 7.87 -0.92 -13.31
N TYR A 88 7.75 -1.44 -12.08
CA TYR A 88 8.13 -0.73 -10.84
C TYR A 88 7.67 0.75 -10.83
N TYR A 89 6.35 0.96 -10.94
CA TYR A 89 5.77 2.28 -11.14
C TYR A 89 5.08 2.79 -9.87
N GLY A 90 5.09 4.10 -9.65
CA GLY A 90 4.28 4.74 -8.61
C GLY A 90 3.85 6.16 -8.94
N GLU A 91 2.82 6.61 -8.25
CA GLU A 91 2.32 7.99 -8.25
C GLU A 91 2.39 8.56 -6.84
N LEU A 92 3.06 9.71 -6.70
CA LEU A 92 3.14 10.48 -5.47
C LEU A 92 1.98 11.48 -5.42
N TYR A 93 1.29 11.49 -4.29
CA TYR A 93 0.22 12.41 -3.97
C TYR A 93 0.60 13.25 -2.75
N ARG A 94 0.18 14.52 -2.77
CA ARG A 94 0.25 15.45 -1.64
C ARG A 94 -1.12 16.06 -1.43
N ASN A 95 -1.73 15.84 -0.27
CA ASN A 95 -3.10 16.26 0.02
C ASN A 95 -4.10 15.80 -1.05
N ALA A 96 -4.00 14.54 -1.48
CA ALA A 96 -4.80 13.92 -2.55
C ALA A 96 -4.65 14.56 -3.95
N ILE A 97 -3.64 15.40 -4.18
CA ILE A 97 -3.30 15.94 -5.49
C ILE A 97 -2.03 15.25 -5.99
N LYS A 98 -2.08 14.70 -7.21
CA LYS A 98 -0.90 14.08 -7.83
C LYS A 98 0.22 15.11 -8.00
N ALA A 99 1.37 14.83 -7.40
CA ALA A 99 2.55 15.69 -7.40
C ALA A 99 3.67 15.17 -8.32
N ALA A 100 3.80 13.84 -8.45
CA ALA A 100 4.78 13.20 -9.34
C ALA A 100 4.35 11.78 -9.70
N GLU A 101 4.96 11.22 -10.74
CA GLU A 101 4.78 9.82 -11.14
C GLU A 101 6.03 9.29 -11.84
N GLY A 102 6.20 7.97 -11.89
CA GLY A 102 7.29 7.34 -12.63
C GLY A 102 7.90 6.15 -11.91
N ASP A 103 9.23 6.03 -12.01
CA ASP A 103 10.01 4.97 -11.34
C ASP A 103 9.80 5.01 -9.83
N ILE A 104 9.55 3.84 -9.24
CA ILE A 104 9.24 3.71 -7.82
C ILE A 104 10.31 4.32 -6.91
N ASN A 105 11.59 4.18 -7.25
CA ASN A 105 12.67 4.71 -6.41
C ASN A 105 12.61 6.24 -6.39
N ILE A 106 12.34 6.86 -7.54
CA ILE A 106 12.23 8.32 -7.66
C ILE A 106 11.07 8.85 -6.82
N VAL A 107 9.89 8.21 -6.90
CA VAL A 107 8.73 8.69 -6.13
C VAL A 107 8.86 8.41 -4.63
N LEU A 108 9.46 7.28 -4.23
CA LEU A 108 9.76 6.99 -2.82
C LEU A 108 10.80 7.95 -2.25
N GLN A 109 11.82 8.31 -3.03
CA GLN A 109 12.79 9.33 -2.65
C GLN A 109 12.10 10.67 -2.39
N GLN A 110 11.14 11.06 -3.24
CA GLN A 110 10.35 12.28 -3.06
C GLN A 110 9.36 12.23 -1.89
N LEU A 111 8.92 11.02 -1.50
CA LEU A 111 8.20 10.76 -0.24
C LEU A 111 9.15 10.83 0.99
N GLY A 112 10.46 10.87 0.73
CA GLY A 112 11.51 11.00 1.73
C GLY A 112 12.00 9.67 2.30
N VAL A 113 11.91 8.59 1.53
CA VAL A 113 12.65 7.35 1.82
C VAL A 113 14.12 7.62 1.55
N GLU A 114 14.95 7.43 2.58
CA GLU A 114 16.39 7.69 2.48
C GLU A 114 17.14 6.42 2.07
N VAL A 115 18.03 6.54 1.08
CA VAL A 115 18.96 5.47 0.72
C VAL A 115 19.98 5.29 1.83
N LEU A 116 19.97 4.13 2.47
CA LEU A 116 20.98 3.74 3.45
C LEU A 116 21.87 2.65 2.84
N ASN A 117 23.19 2.88 2.88
CA ASN A 117 24.19 1.97 2.31
C ASN A 117 24.01 1.77 0.78
N THR A 118 24.07 0.52 0.30
CA THR A 118 23.94 0.14 -1.12
C THR A 118 22.52 -0.24 -1.53
N GLN A 119 21.53 -0.02 -0.67
CA GLN A 119 20.13 -0.40 -0.89
C GLN A 119 19.31 0.82 -1.31
N ASN A 120 18.72 0.79 -2.52
CA ASN A 120 17.80 1.83 -3.00
C ASN A 120 16.50 1.88 -2.18
N GLU A 121 15.66 2.89 -2.43
CA GLU A 121 14.42 3.17 -1.71
C GLU A 121 13.46 1.98 -1.72
N PHE A 122 13.37 1.24 -2.82
CA PHE A 122 12.58 0.01 -2.91
C PHE A 122 13.05 -1.08 -1.91
N HIS A 123 14.37 -1.27 -1.80
CA HIS A 123 14.94 -2.24 -0.86
C HIS A 123 14.83 -1.76 0.60
N GLN A 124 14.90 -0.46 0.86
CA GLN A 124 14.75 0.10 2.21
C GLN A 124 13.39 -0.21 2.83
N LEU A 125 12.36 -0.35 1.99
CA LEU A 125 11.00 -0.68 2.41
C LEU A 125 10.68 -2.17 2.28
N ASN A 126 11.68 -3.03 2.07
CA ASN A 126 11.53 -4.48 1.92
C ASN A 126 10.43 -4.88 0.91
N LEU A 127 10.22 -4.09 -0.16
CA LEU A 127 9.08 -4.29 -1.05
C LEU A 127 9.16 -5.60 -1.85
N ASP A 128 10.36 -6.18 -2.03
CA ASP A 128 10.53 -7.50 -2.66
C ASP A 128 9.96 -8.64 -1.78
N ASP A 129 10.05 -8.51 -0.46
CA ASP A 129 9.51 -9.49 0.50
C ASP A 129 7.98 -9.50 0.52
N TYR A 130 7.36 -8.42 0.06
CA TYR A 130 5.93 -8.21 0.10
C TYR A 130 5.21 -8.59 -1.19
N ARG A 131 5.91 -9.20 -2.15
CA ARG A 131 5.37 -9.49 -3.48
C ARG A 131 4.14 -10.40 -3.49
N MET A 132 3.94 -11.21 -2.45
CA MET A 132 2.75 -12.03 -2.25
C MET A 132 1.77 -11.40 -1.25
N SER A 133 1.56 -10.09 -1.33
CA SER A 133 0.83 -9.33 -0.31
C SER A 133 -0.63 -9.80 -0.09
N GLU A 134 -1.24 -10.50 -1.05
CA GLU A 134 -2.55 -11.12 -0.88
C GLU A 134 -2.60 -12.12 0.29
N CYS A 135 -1.46 -12.75 0.64
CA CYS A 135 -1.40 -13.72 1.73
C CYS A 135 -1.63 -13.10 3.12
N TYR A 136 -1.50 -11.77 3.24
CA TYR A 136 -1.77 -11.05 4.49
C TYR A 136 -3.27 -10.84 4.75
N TYR A 137 -4.12 -11.13 3.77
CA TYR A 137 -5.59 -11.14 3.90
C TYR A 137 -6.19 -12.56 4.03
N TRP A 138 -5.37 -13.61 3.89
CA TRP A 138 -5.87 -14.99 3.99
C TRP A 138 -6.34 -15.32 5.42
N LYS A 139 -7.29 -16.25 5.55
CA LYS A 139 -7.81 -16.67 6.87
C LYS A 139 -7.00 -17.86 7.42
N GLY A 140 -6.88 -17.91 8.75
CA GLY A 140 -6.30 -19.06 9.47
C GLY A 140 -4.80 -19.23 9.25
N ASP A 141 -4.35 -20.48 9.15
CA ASP A 141 -2.92 -20.82 9.11
C ASP A 141 -2.19 -20.37 7.85
N SER A 142 -2.93 -20.00 6.81
CA SER A 142 -2.35 -19.50 5.57
C SER A 142 -2.04 -18.00 5.64
N ASN A 143 -2.46 -17.27 6.67
CA ASN A 143 -2.11 -15.86 6.81
C ASN A 143 -0.63 -15.71 7.19
N TRP A 144 0.17 -15.07 6.34
CA TRP A 144 1.61 -14.96 6.59
C TRP A 144 1.98 -13.86 7.58
N ALA A 145 1.06 -12.96 7.94
CA ALA A 145 1.30 -11.95 8.96
C ALA A 145 1.66 -12.60 10.32
N LYS A 146 1.19 -13.83 10.58
CA LYS A 146 1.56 -14.58 11.79
C LYS A 146 3.05 -14.89 11.93
N PHE A 147 3.82 -14.77 10.84
CA PHE A 147 5.26 -15.00 10.81
C PHE A 147 6.08 -13.71 10.86
N ARG A 148 5.45 -12.53 10.91
CA ARG A 148 6.12 -11.22 10.88
C ARG A 148 5.53 -10.30 11.94
N GLU A 149 6.36 -9.84 12.88
CA GLU A 149 5.93 -8.99 14.00
C GLU A 149 5.59 -7.55 13.56
N ASN A 150 6.11 -7.12 12.42
CA ASN A 150 5.91 -5.77 11.88
C ASN A 150 4.70 -5.66 10.95
N ILE A 151 3.80 -6.64 10.94
CA ILE A 151 2.63 -6.68 10.06
C ILE A 151 1.33 -6.79 10.85
N ILE A 152 0.36 -5.93 10.51
CA ILE A 152 -1.05 -6.10 10.85
C ILE A 152 -1.71 -6.93 9.75
N ALA A 153 -2.33 -8.04 10.13
CA ALA A 153 -3.11 -8.87 9.22
C ALA A 153 -4.37 -8.13 8.76
N GLY A 154 -4.65 -8.18 7.45
CA GLY A 154 -5.88 -7.68 6.90
C GLY A 154 -7.03 -8.67 7.10
N HIS A 155 -8.25 -8.17 7.03
CA HIS A 155 -9.45 -8.99 7.08
C HIS A 155 -10.57 -8.37 6.26
N ILE A 156 -11.45 -9.24 5.77
CA ILE A 156 -12.69 -8.87 5.09
C ILE A 156 -13.81 -9.41 5.98
N GLU A 157 -14.48 -8.51 6.69
CA GLU A 157 -15.64 -8.80 7.52
C GLU A 157 -16.91 -8.41 6.76
N ASP A 158 -17.88 -9.33 6.71
CA ASP A 158 -19.18 -9.14 6.06
C ASP A 158 -20.12 -8.22 6.86
#